data_AF-A0A933PDP7-F1
#
_entry.id   AF-A0A933PDP7-F1
#
_cell.length_a   1.000
_cell.length_b   1.000
_cell.length_c   1.000
_cell.angle_alpha   90.00
_cell.angle_beta   90.00
_cell.angle_gamma   90.00
#
_symmetry.space_group_name_H-M   'P 1'
#
loop_
_entity.id
_entity.type
_entity.pdbx_description
1 polymer ?
#
loop_
_entity_poly.entity_id
_entity_poly.type
_entity_poly.pdbx_seq_one_letter_code
_entity_poly.pdbx_strand_id
1 'polypeptide(L)'
;AGGWRAERQAYVAGTAHPGWEPQADVAARFDAGVAAALAAAGSAGVVVASHGMAITCWLVARGLVAAPDAAEFWSTLRQPDLLAVDLDAGTWRREV
;
A
#
# COMPACT_ATOMS: atom_id res chain seq x y z
N ALA A 1 -23.29 -0.54 14.62
CA ALA A 1 -22.25 0.35 14.08
C ALA A 1 -21.05 -0.51 13.72
N GLY A 2 -20.65 -0.56 12.45
CA GLY A 2 -19.39 -1.21 12.07
C GLY A 2 -18.25 -0.40 12.68
N GLY A 3 -17.39 -1.04 13.47
CA GLY A 3 -16.30 -0.32 14.14
C GLY A 3 -15.29 0.25 13.15
N TRP A 4 -14.46 1.17 13.63
CA TRP A 4 -13.37 1.86 12.91
C TRP A 4 -12.45 0.93 12.08
N ARG A 5 -12.33 -0.34 12.49
CA ARG A 5 -11.60 -1.38 11.72
C ARG A 5 -12.34 -1.83 10.47
N ALA A 6 -13.66 -2.01 10.55
CA ALA A 6 -14.49 -2.46 9.43
C ALA A 6 -14.52 -1.41 8.30
N GLU A 7 -14.60 -0.12 8.66
CA GLU A 7 -14.53 0.98 7.68
C GLU A 7 -13.19 1.01 6.95
N ARG A 8 -12.06 0.79 7.63
CA ARG A 8 -10.76 0.68 6.96
C ARG A 8 -10.66 -0.51 6.04
N GLN A 9 -11.18 -1.65 6.48
CA GLN A 9 -11.17 -2.86 5.68
C GLN A 9 -12.01 -2.68 4.41
N ALA A 10 -13.19 -2.07 4.53
CA ALA A 10 -14.02 -1.71 3.39
C ALA A 10 -13.32 -0.68 2.47
N TYR A 11 -12.66 0.32 3.05
CA TYR A 11 -11.89 1.31 2.32
C TYR A 11 -10.77 0.67 1.49
N VAL A 12 -9.90 -0.14 2.07
CA VAL A 12 -8.81 -0.76 1.29
C VAL A 12 -9.33 -1.77 0.26
N ALA A 13 -10.54 -2.30 0.45
CA ALA A 13 -11.25 -3.13 -0.52
C ALA A 13 -11.93 -2.34 -1.65
N GLY A 14 -11.79 -1.00 -1.67
CA GLY A 14 -12.32 -0.14 -2.74
C GLY A 14 -13.62 0.59 -2.41
N THR A 15 -14.14 0.49 -1.18
CA THR A 15 -15.34 1.25 -0.78
C THR A 15 -14.98 2.72 -0.56
N ALA A 16 -15.67 3.63 -1.24
CA ALA A 16 -15.51 5.06 -0.99
C ALA A 16 -16.25 5.47 0.30
N HIS A 17 -15.60 6.31 1.10
CA HIS A 17 -16.19 6.89 2.31
C HIS A 17 -16.19 8.42 2.22
N PRO A 18 -17.31 9.10 2.52
CA PRO A 18 -17.35 10.57 2.53
C PRO A 18 -16.27 11.17 3.44
N GLY A 19 -15.51 12.13 2.92
CA GLY A 19 -14.42 12.80 3.64
C GLY A 19 -13.10 12.02 3.71
N TRP A 20 -13.03 10.81 3.15
CA TRP A 20 -11.79 10.04 3.04
C TRP A 20 -11.17 10.29 1.66
N GLU A 21 -9.84 10.31 1.61
CA GLU A 21 -9.08 10.43 0.36
C GLU A 21 -9.34 9.21 -0.54
N PRO A 22 -9.63 9.39 -1.84
CA PRO A 22 -9.75 8.26 -2.76
C PRO A 22 -8.50 7.37 -2.78
N GLN A 23 -8.67 6.05 -2.88
CA GLN A 23 -7.57 5.08 -2.87
C GLN A 23 -6.58 5.33 -4.01
N ALA A 24 -7.07 5.78 -5.17
CA ALA A 24 -6.24 6.14 -6.33
C ALA A 24 -5.35 7.35 -6.04
N ASP A 25 -5.87 8.34 -5.32
CA ASP A 25 -5.11 9.55 -4.95
C ASP A 25 -4.02 9.21 -3.92
N VAL A 26 -4.36 8.35 -2.93
CA VAL A 26 -3.38 7.81 -1.98
C VAL A 26 -2.26 7.07 -2.71
N ALA A 27 -2.61 6.19 -3.65
CA ALA A 27 -1.65 5.42 -4.41
C ALA A 27 -0.75 6.32 -5.28
N ALA A 28 -1.32 7.30 -5.98
CA ALA A 28 -0.57 8.24 -6.81
C ALA A 28 0.39 9.10 -5.99
N ARG A 29 -0.06 9.59 -4.83
CA ARG A 29 0.78 10.37 -3.90
C ARG A 29 1.90 9.53 -3.30
N PHE A 30 1.62 8.26 -2.98
CA PHE A 30 2.65 7.33 -2.51
C PHE A 30 3.68 7.03 -3.60
N ASP A 31 3.23 6.73 -4.82
CA ASP A 31 4.09 6.41 -5.96
C ASP A 31 5.03 7.58 -6.32
N ALA A 32 4.51 8.80 -6.30
CA ALA A 32 5.32 10.01 -6.48
C ALA A 32 6.43 10.14 -5.43
N GLY A 33 6.14 9.81 -4.16
CA GLY A 33 7.12 9.80 -3.09
C GLY A 33 8.20 8.73 -3.29
N VAL A 34 7.80 7.52 -3.69
CA VAL A 34 8.73 6.42 -4.02
C VAL A 34 9.64 6.80 -5.18
N ALA A 35 9.08 7.34 -6.27
CA ALA A 35 9.83 7.76 -7.44
C ALA A 35 10.86 8.86 -7.10
N ALA A 36 10.46 9.85 -6.30
CA ALA A 36 11.37 10.90 -5.84
C ALA A 36 12.51 10.35 -4.96
N ALA A 37 12.19 9.42 -4.05
CA ALA A 37 13.20 8.78 -3.20
C ALA A 37 14.19 7.93 -4.02
N LEU A 38 13.71 7.14 -4.97
CA LEU A 38 14.55 6.34 -5.87
C LEU A 38 15.46 7.23 -6.72
N ALA A 39 14.93 8.32 -7.28
CA ALA A 39 15.72 9.28 -8.04
C ALA A 39 16.87 9.88 -7.21
N ALA A 40 16.62 10.14 -5.92
CA ALA A 40 17.64 10.64 -4.99
C ALA A 40 18.67 9.56 -4.58
N ALA A 41 18.26 8.29 -4.50
CA ALA A 41 19.10 7.17 -4.09
C ALA A 41 19.98 6.58 -5.22
N GLY A 42 19.64 6.86 -6.48
CA GLY A 42 20.38 6.32 -7.63
C GLY A 42 20.19 4.81 -7.76
N SER A 43 21.28 4.05 -7.70
CA SER A 43 21.23 2.57 -7.75
C SER A 43 21.02 1.91 -6.39
N ALA A 44 20.98 2.68 -5.30
CA ALA A 44 20.65 2.14 -3.99
C ALA A 44 19.14 1.96 -3.84
N GLY A 45 18.72 0.88 -3.19
CA GLY A 45 17.32 0.71 -2.80
C GLY A 45 16.91 1.73 -1.74
N VAL A 46 15.59 1.92 -1.59
CA VAL A 46 15.01 2.83 -0.60
C VAL A 46 14.18 2.06 0.42
N VAL A 47 14.16 2.56 1.67
CA VAL A 47 13.26 2.07 2.72
C VAL A 47 12.19 3.12 2.97
N VAL A 48 10.93 2.75 2.83
CA VAL A 48 9.77 3.63 3.04
C VAL A 48 8.99 3.16 4.27
N ALA A 49 9.01 3.95 5.33
CA ALA A 49 8.15 3.73 6.49
C ALA A 49 6.79 4.42 6.27
N SER A 50 5.69 3.68 6.35
CA SER A 50 4.35 4.23 6.10
C SER A 50 3.26 3.45 6.83
N HIS A 51 2.00 3.77 6.55
CA HIS A 51 0.82 3.13 7.13
C HIS A 51 0.30 2.00 6.23
N GLY A 52 -0.18 0.93 6.86
CA GLY A 52 -0.65 -0.27 6.15
C GLY A 52 -1.70 0.03 5.07
N MET A 53 -2.63 0.97 5.31
CA MET A 53 -3.63 1.33 4.29
C MET A 53 -3.00 1.95 3.04
N ALA A 54 -2.05 2.88 3.21
CA ALA A 54 -1.38 3.52 2.08
C ALA A 54 -0.54 2.52 1.29
N ILE A 55 0.18 1.64 2.00
CA ILE A 55 0.93 0.53 1.38
C ILE A 55 -0.01 -0.39 0.60
N THR A 56 -1.15 -0.79 1.18
CA THR A 56 -2.14 -1.63 0.48
C THR A 56 -2.67 -0.95 -0.79
N CYS A 57 -3.08 0.33 -0.72
CA CYS A 57 -3.56 1.05 -1.90
C CYS A 57 -2.49 1.11 -3.00
N TRP A 58 -1.24 1.38 -2.64
CA TRP A 58 -0.14 1.44 -3.60
C TRP A 58 0.17 0.07 -4.22
N LEU A 59 0.25 -1.01 -3.43
CA LEU A 59 0.48 -2.36 -3.96
C LEU A 59 -0.65 -2.81 -4.90
N VAL A 60 -1.91 -2.46 -4.59
CA VAL A 60 -3.05 -2.75 -5.48
C VAL A 60 -2.95 -1.96 -6.77
N ALA A 61 -2.65 -0.65 -6.70
CA ALA A 61 -2.51 0.20 -7.89
C ALA A 61 -1.36 -0.26 -8.80
N ARG A 62 -0.30 -0.82 -8.24
CA ARG A 62 0.83 -1.41 -8.97
C ARG A 62 0.55 -2.83 -9.51
N GLY A 63 -0.61 -3.41 -9.21
CA GLY A 63 -0.96 -4.79 -9.59
C GLY A 63 -0.20 -5.87 -8.82
N LEU A 64 0.45 -5.51 -7.72
CA LEU A 64 1.24 -6.42 -6.87
C LEU A 64 0.36 -7.21 -5.90
N VAL A 65 -0.78 -6.63 -5.52
CA VAL A 65 -1.85 -7.30 -4.77
C VAL A 65 -3.12 -7.16 -5.60
N ALA A 66 -3.85 -8.25 -5.82
CA ALA A 66 -5.10 -8.18 -6.56
C ALA A 66 -6.14 -7.39 -5.75
N ALA A 67 -6.96 -6.57 -6.42
CA ALA A 67 -7.98 -5.76 -5.74
C ALA A 67 -8.94 -6.59 -4.84
N PRO A 68 -9.39 -7.81 -5.23
CA PRO A 68 -10.19 -8.66 -4.36
C PRO A 68 -9.48 -9.07 -3.06
N ASP A 69 -8.15 -9.15 -3.06
CA ASP A 69 -7.35 -9.63 -1.94
C ASP A 69 -6.89 -8.49 -1.00
N ALA A 70 -7.16 -7.23 -1.37
CA ALA A 70 -6.65 -6.06 -0.68
C ALA A 70 -7.04 -6.02 0.82
N ALA A 71 -8.28 -6.37 1.14
CA ALA A 71 -8.79 -6.40 2.50
C ALA A 71 -8.12 -7.49 3.34
N GLU A 72 -7.94 -8.67 2.76
CA GLU A 72 -7.24 -9.79 3.40
C GLU A 72 -5.78 -9.42 3.64
N PHE A 73 -5.07 -8.97 2.60
CA PHE A 73 -3.68 -8.52 2.70
C PHE A 73 -3.50 -7.52 3.84
N TRP A 74 -4.30 -6.45 3.88
CA TRP A 74 -4.23 -5.43 4.92
C TRP A 74 -4.47 -6.00 6.32
N SER A 75 -5.40 -6.96 6.45
CA SER A 75 -5.75 -7.55 7.72
C SER A 75 -4.63 -8.40 8.33
N THR A 76 -3.70 -8.89 7.52
CA THR A 76 -2.57 -9.76 7.92
C THR A 76 -1.27 -9.03 8.30
N LEU A 77 -1.23 -7.70 8.16
CA LEU A 77 -0.03 -6.90 8.49
C LEU A 77 0.28 -6.91 10.00
N ARG A 78 1.55 -7.16 10.37
CA ARG A 78 2.00 -7.39 11.77
C ARG A 78 2.46 -6.14 12.56
N GLN A 79 2.62 -5.00 11.90
CA GLN A 79 2.97 -3.67 12.49
C GLN A 79 3.97 -3.68 13.68
N PRO A 80 5.30 -3.62 13.42
CA PRO A 80 5.91 -3.42 12.11
C PRO A 80 5.82 -4.69 11.24
N ASP A 81 5.73 -4.49 9.93
CA ASP A 81 5.91 -5.54 8.93
C ASP A 81 6.85 -4.99 7.86
N LEU A 82 7.73 -5.84 7.32
CA LEU A 82 8.68 -5.44 6.29
C LEU A 82 8.33 -6.14 4.99
N LEU A 83 8.16 -5.36 3.94
CA LEU A 83 7.86 -5.84 2.59
C LEU A 83 9.00 -5.44 1.67
N ALA A 84 9.59 -6.41 0.99
CA ALA A 84 10.51 -6.16 -0.12
C ALA A 84 9.71 -6.11 -1.42
N VAL A 85 9.91 -5.05 -2.21
CA VAL A 85 9.23 -4.84 -3.49
C VAL A 85 10.28 -4.67 -4.57
N ASP A 86 10.18 -5.48 -5.62
CA ASP A 86 10.96 -5.35 -6.83
C ASP A 86 10.08 -4.75 -7.92
N LEU A 87 10.35 -3.49 -8.27
CA LEU A 87 9.55 -2.73 -9.22
C LEU A 87 9.80 -3.13 -10.68
N ASP A 88 11.00 -3.64 -10.99
CA ASP A 88 11.35 -4.06 -12.34
C ASP A 88 10.78 -5.44 -12.63
N ALA A 89 10.87 -6.35 -11.66
CA ALA A 89 10.27 -7.68 -11.75
C ALA A 89 8.75 -7.68 -11.53
N GLY A 90 8.20 -6.60 -10.95
CA GLY A 90 6.78 -6.53 -10.60
C GLY A 90 6.40 -7.56 -9.53
N THR A 91 7.25 -7.73 -8.52
CA THR A 91 7.04 -8.72 -7.45
C THR A 91 7.18 -8.10 -6.07
N TRP A 92 6.64 -8.78 -5.06
CA TRP A 92 6.86 -8.42 -3.67
C TRP A 92 6.93 -9.67 -2.79
N ARG A 93 7.53 -9.54 -1.61
CA ARG A 93 7.50 -10.55 -0.56
C ARG A 93 7.51 -9.91 0.83
N ARG A 94 6.94 -10.62 1.79
CA ARG A 94 7.05 -10.26 3.22
C ARG A 94 8.37 -10.84 3.75
N GLU A 95 9.16 -9.98 4.39
CA GLU A 95 10.36 -10.41 5.11
C GLU A 95 9.96 -10.95 6.50
N VAL A 96 10.64 -12.02 6.94
CA VAL A 96 10.22 -12.84 8.10
C VAL A 96 10.47 -12.13 9.42
#